data_AF-A0AAD4I4A8-F1
#
_entry.id   AF-A0AAD4I4A8-F1
#
_cell.length_a   1.000
_cell.length_b   1.000
_cell.length_c   1.000
_cell.angle_alpha   90.00
_cell.angle_beta   90.00
_cell.angle_gamma   90.00
#
_symmetry.space_group_name_H-M   'P 1'
#
loop_
_entity.id
_entity.type
_entity.pdbx_description
1 polymer ?
#
loop_
_entity_poly.entity_id
_entity_poly.type
_entity_poly.pdbx_seq_one_letter_code
_entity_poly.pdbx_strand_id
1 'polypeptide(L)'
;MASTTPSAAGSSSTPSNPFAANEEFHKYYEKLFKLLRERKPEDKPRIVVYTDIEQDYDDLLTVIFLAEMHRLGALELAGFVANHHPALERAMFLRTVLHLLNLSHIPVAVGTAGVQGVEKILDNDSEDTKQAKIRKTKEALNKHAPDFYYGLKNRTFRNAPWNKNKNDFPSGKELVDKLANSERPLTVLLISTLQDISEYFTKTDPKSLRDNFSKFVSQGGYEVTTQANGAVKLAPVADMMNNKFHPTHAANYTNYLANLKLRSDAWSREAAKASKLPGTFMKDLFQYGPIGAHLEWMWMRLEFKFYWDPFNWPFMPNLDPGWYLNTRLGMPRGTDQFNKLKDTAVPFTYAAPNIQVIVYDCCAAVGAVGDDFMRAMGVMVPENEVPAYNRAAHGHRVFGKDAKEPALGGVRGPVLREVMQAFIMGGLRSTYKKAQATPGFQKIQHDTTSYRFGVDAFLNDLLPLLKAEAAHLSNAQQYTKDASKAEEEGKKADAQRLLGLAAKEKKEAAELCQKLLRVSKTDMKNRPTRDDIPYEALYQKAMQSIGQGKRPAGGAGGK
;
A
#
# COMPACT_ATOMS: atom_id res chain seq x y z
N MET A 1 -8.94 0.66 36.75
CA MET A 1 -9.00 -0.69 36.13
C MET A 1 -7.65 -1.34 36.34
N ALA A 2 -7.57 -2.43 37.12
CA ALA A 2 -6.32 -3.13 37.36
C ALA A 2 -5.84 -3.78 36.04
N SER A 3 -4.67 -3.37 35.56
CA SER A 3 -4.00 -3.96 34.41
C SER A 3 -3.49 -5.34 34.80
N THR A 4 -4.31 -6.38 34.67
CA THR A 4 -3.85 -7.76 34.70
C THR A 4 -3.00 -7.98 33.46
N THR A 5 -1.69 -7.83 33.58
CA THR A 5 -0.75 -8.35 32.59
C THR A 5 -0.99 -9.86 32.48
N PRO A 6 -1.45 -10.36 31.32
CA PRO A 6 -1.68 -11.79 31.17
C PRO A 6 -0.36 -12.52 31.39
N SER A 7 -0.33 -13.38 32.40
CA SER A 7 0.77 -14.29 32.68
C SER A 7 1.06 -15.11 31.42
N ALA A 8 2.26 -14.98 30.87
CA ALA A 8 2.76 -15.71 29.70
C ALA A 8 3.04 -17.20 29.98
N ALA A 9 2.31 -17.79 30.94
CA ALA A 9 2.43 -19.17 31.35
C ALA A 9 1.35 -20.02 30.65
N GLY A 10 1.60 -20.39 29.41
CA GLY A 10 0.74 -21.30 28.64
C GLY A 10 1.53 -22.04 27.57
N SER A 11 2.01 -23.24 27.94
CA SER A 11 2.74 -24.23 27.13
C SER A 11 3.91 -23.70 26.29
N SER A 12 5.13 -24.03 26.72
CA SER A 12 6.40 -23.78 26.01
C SER A 12 6.57 -24.59 24.72
N SER A 13 5.51 -24.93 24.02
CA SER A 13 5.63 -25.64 22.74
C SER A 13 6.28 -24.69 21.74
N THR A 14 7.51 -25.01 21.36
CA THR A 14 8.22 -24.31 20.27
C THR A 14 7.27 -24.19 19.08
N PRO A 15 7.05 -22.97 18.53
CA PRO A 15 6.18 -22.78 17.39
C PRO A 15 6.56 -23.73 16.25
N SER A 16 5.60 -24.50 15.73
CA SER A 16 5.88 -25.46 14.66
C SER A 16 6.08 -24.75 13.32
N ASN A 17 6.93 -25.35 12.47
CA ASN A 17 7.04 -25.00 11.06
C ASN A 17 5.77 -25.47 10.32
N PRO A 18 5.08 -24.59 9.57
CA PRO A 18 3.87 -24.96 8.83
C PRO A 18 4.15 -25.63 7.47
N PHE A 19 5.42 -25.81 7.11
CA PHE A 19 5.86 -26.45 5.86
C PHE A 19 6.46 -27.83 6.15
N ALA A 20 6.18 -28.79 5.27
CA ALA A 20 6.87 -30.08 5.29
C ALA A 20 8.34 -29.90 4.89
N ALA A 21 9.21 -30.82 5.33
CA ALA A 21 10.66 -30.72 5.12
C ALA A 21 11.09 -30.67 3.64
N ASN A 22 10.27 -31.17 2.73
CA ASN A 22 10.49 -31.18 1.29
C ASN A 22 9.92 -29.95 0.56
N GLU A 23 9.22 -29.05 1.27
CA GLU A 23 8.69 -27.84 0.66
C GLU A 23 9.76 -26.74 0.57
N GLU A 24 9.71 -25.96 -0.51
CA GLU A 24 10.70 -24.91 -0.81
C GLU A 24 10.91 -23.91 0.34
N PHE A 25 9.84 -23.55 1.04
CA PHE A 25 9.87 -22.54 2.10
C PHE A 25 10.37 -23.06 3.46
N HIS A 26 10.52 -24.39 3.62
CA HIS A 26 11.05 -25.00 4.84
C HIS A 26 12.44 -24.44 5.21
N LYS A 27 13.30 -24.22 4.21
CA LYS A 27 14.67 -23.70 4.37
C LYS A 27 14.73 -22.35 5.11
N TYR A 28 13.70 -21.51 4.99
CA TYR A 28 13.67 -20.20 5.65
C TYR A 28 13.32 -20.31 7.14
N TYR A 29 12.46 -21.26 7.51
CA TYR A 29 12.13 -21.54 8.91
C TYR A 29 13.32 -22.14 9.65
N GLU A 30 14.08 -23.04 9.02
CA GLU A 30 15.31 -23.59 9.62
C GLU A 30 16.34 -22.50 9.90
N LYS A 31 16.57 -21.60 8.93
CA LYS A 31 17.43 -20.42 9.13
C LYS A 31 16.94 -19.55 10.27
N LEU A 32 15.62 -19.34 10.38
CA LEU A 32 15.06 -18.53 11.45
C LEU A 32 15.22 -19.22 12.81
N PHE A 33 14.90 -20.50 12.94
CA PHE A 33 15.09 -21.23 14.20
C PHE A 33 16.56 -21.33 14.61
N LYS A 34 17.50 -21.34 13.66
CA LYS A 34 18.91 -21.17 13.99
C LYS A 34 19.17 -19.80 14.60
N LEU A 35 18.76 -18.72 13.93
CA LEU A 35 18.91 -17.36 14.43
C LEU A 35 18.29 -17.19 15.84
N LEU A 36 17.07 -17.69 16.05
CA LEU A 36 16.35 -17.53 17.31
C LEU A 36 16.99 -18.25 18.49
N ARG A 37 17.76 -19.31 18.25
CA ARG A 37 18.56 -19.97 19.30
C ARG A 37 19.76 -19.12 19.73
N GLU A 38 20.27 -18.29 18.83
CA GLU A 38 21.45 -17.44 19.03
C GLU A 38 21.06 -16.04 19.52
N ARG A 39 19.85 -15.58 19.19
CA ARG A 39 19.34 -14.23 19.51
C ARG A 39 18.92 -14.14 20.98
N LYS A 40 19.39 -13.11 21.68
CA LYS A 40 18.98 -12.86 23.07
C LYS A 40 17.58 -12.23 23.12
N PRO A 41 16.81 -12.44 24.20
CA PRO A 41 15.47 -11.86 24.34
C PRO A 41 15.44 -10.33 24.20
N GLU A 42 16.45 -9.64 24.71
CA GLU A 42 16.59 -8.18 24.65
C GLU A 42 16.78 -7.66 23.22
N ASP A 43 17.45 -8.43 22.35
CA ASP A 43 17.74 -8.08 20.95
C ASP A 43 16.51 -8.19 20.04
N LYS A 44 15.45 -8.85 20.50
CA LYS A 44 14.20 -9.04 19.75
C LYS A 44 13.48 -7.69 19.55
N PRO A 45 13.28 -7.19 18.32
CA PRO A 45 12.61 -5.90 18.14
C PRO A 45 11.19 -5.90 18.70
N ARG A 46 10.84 -4.82 19.40
CA ARG A 46 9.48 -4.57 19.91
C ARG A 46 8.82 -3.50 19.05
N ILE A 47 7.84 -3.89 18.25
CA ILE A 47 7.38 -3.10 17.10
C ILE A 47 5.99 -2.53 17.34
N VAL A 48 5.82 -1.23 17.14
CA VAL A 48 4.53 -0.59 16.90
C VAL A 48 4.40 -0.22 15.43
N VAL A 49 3.23 -0.49 14.83
CA VAL A 49 3.00 -0.32 13.39
C VAL A 49 1.96 0.77 13.14
N TYR A 50 2.24 1.68 12.22
CA TYR A 50 1.28 2.65 11.68
C TYR A 50 0.90 2.24 10.27
N THR A 51 -0.40 2.08 10.01
CA THR A 51 -0.93 1.45 8.79
C THR A 51 -2.23 2.08 8.34
N ASP A 52 -2.42 2.18 7.03
CA ASP A 52 -3.68 2.52 6.35
C ASP A 52 -4.26 1.28 5.65
N ILE A 53 -4.26 0.16 6.39
CA ILE A 53 -4.84 -1.12 5.98
C ILE A 53 -6.25 -1.00 5.40
N GLU A 54 -6.56 -1.87 4.43
CA GLU A 54 -7.80 -1.89 3.63
C GLU A 54 -7.82 -0.86 2.49
N GLN A 55 -6.71 -0.12 2.27
CA GLN A 55 -6.56 0.73 1.08
C GLN A 55 -6.22 -0.10 -0.16
N ASP A 56 -5.28 -1.02 -0.01
CA ASP A 56 -4.91 -2.06 -0.96
C ASP A 56 -4.48 -3.33 -0.21
N TYR A 57 -3.86 -4.28 -0.92
CA TYR A 57 -3.45 -5.57 -0.34
C TYR A 57 -2.12 -5.52 0.43
N ASP A 58 -1.35 -4.44 0.36
CA ASP A 58 0.04 -4.39 0.82
C ASP A 58 0.14 -4.42 2.35
N ASP A 59 -0.61 -3.57 3.04
CA ASP A 59 -0.68 -3.57 4.50
C ASP A 59 -1.14 -4.93 5.05
N LEU A 60 -2.14 -5.56 4.42
CA LEU A 60 -2.69 -6.83 4.91
C LEU A 60 -1.66 -7.96 4.78
N LEU A 61 -0.94 -8.02 3.66
CA LEU A 61 0.19 -8.95 3.50
C LEU A 61 1.28 -8.68 4.54
N THR A 62 1.55 -7.41 4.83
CA THR A 62 2.48 -6.98 5.87
C THR A 62 2.04 -7.44 7.26
N VAL A 63 0.76 -7.30 7.62
CA VAL A 63 0.22 -7.76 8.91
C VAL A 63 0.34 -9.28 9.05
N ILE A 64 0.10 -10.05 7.98
CA ILE A 64 0.27 -11.51 7.99
C ILE A 64 1.74 -11.88 8.21
N PHE A 65 2.66 -11.24 7.49
CA PHE A 65 4.10 -11.43 7.67
C PHE A 65 4.52 -11.16 9.12
N LEU A 66 4.13 -10.01 9.67
CA LEU A 66 4.45 -9.61 11.04
C LEU A 66 3.83 -10.54 12.08
N ALA A 67 2.61 -11.03 11.84
CA ALA A 67 1.94 -11.97 12.71
C ALA A 67 2.74 -13.28 12.82
N GLU A 68 3.27 -13.77 11.69
CA GLU A 68 4.11 -14.97 11.68
C GLU A 68 5.44 -14.72 12.39
N MET A 69 6.09 -13.57 12.16
CA MET A 69 7.31 -13.20 12.88
C MET A 69 7.09 -13.09 14.39
N HIS A 70 5.93 -12.60 14.82
CA HIS A 70 5.56 -12.57 16.23
C HIS A 70 5.33 -13.97 16.80
N ARG A 71 4.56 -14.81 16.10
CA ARG A 71 4.28 -16.21 16.48
C ARG A 71 5.56 -17.01 16.66
N LEU A 72 6.54 -16.81 15.77
CA LEU A 72 7.83 -17.50 15.80
C LEU A 72 8.80 -16.91 16.84
N GLY A 73 8.49 -15.76 17.44
CA GLY A 73 9.38 -15.09 18.40
C GLY A 73 10.51 -14.26 17.78
N ALA A 74 10.46 -14.01 16.47
CA ALA A 74 11.41 -13.14 15.78
C ALA A 74 11.24 -11.66 16.11
N LEU A 75 10.04 -11.25 16.52
CA LEU A 75 9.76 -9.92 17.01
C LEU A 75 8.63 -9.95 18.04
N GLU A 76 8.46 -8.87 18.77
CA GLU A 76 7.29 -8.63 19.60
C GLU A 76 6.42 -7.56 18.93
N LEU A 77 5.21 -7.93 18.50
CA LEU A 77 4.22 -6.93 18.11
C LEU A 77 3.68 -6.29 19.38
N ALA A 78 3.90 -4.99 19.53
CA ALA A 78 3.47 -4.23 20.69
C ALA A 78 2.09 -3.59 20.48
N GLY A 79 1.74 -3.26 19.24
CA GLY A 79 0.45 -2.68 18.89
C GLY A 79 0.40 -2.13 17.47
N PHE A 80 -0.79 -1.71 17.05
CA PHE A 80 -1.03 -1.06 15.77
C PHE A 80 -1.78 0.27 15.95
N VAL A 81 -1.46 1.24 15.10
CA VAL A 81 -2.20 2.49 14.92
C VAL A 81 -2.75 2.49 13.50
N ALA A 82 -4.05 2.28 13.34
CA ALA A 82 -4.71 2.35 12.04
C ALA A 82 -5.11 3.81 11.77
N ASN A 83 -4.50 4.43 10.76
CA ASN A 83 -4.75 5.82 10.38
C ASN A 83 -5.30 5.90 8.94
N HIS A 84 -5.35 7.13 8.42
CA HIS A 84 -6.00 7.48 7.16
C HIS A 84 -7.52 7.31 7.21
N HIS A 85 -8.26 8.25 6.63
CA HIS A 85 -9.71 8.14 6.57
C HIS A 85 -10.14 6.90 5.77
N PRO A 86 -11.14 6.12 6.23
CA PRO A 86 -11.83 6.20 7.52
C PRO A 86 -11.11 5.37 8.62
N ALA A 87 -10.39 6.03 9.53
CA ALA A 87 -9.41 5.38 10.43
C ALA A 87 -10.03 4.37 11.41
N LEU A 88 -11.24 4.65 11.92
CA LEU A 88 -11.93 3.75 12.85
C LEU A 88 -12.33 2.42 12.16
N GLU A 89 -12.83 2.50 10.94
CA GLU A 89 -13.18 1.35 10.12
C GLU A 89 -11.96 0.47 9.84
N ARG A 90 -10.82 1.09 9.52
CA ARG A 90 -9.54 0.41 9.34
C ARG A 90 -9.07 -0.26 10.64
N ALA A 91 -9.23 0.39 11.78
CA ALA A 91 -8.93 -0.19 13.09
C ALA A 91 -9.82 -1.42 13.40
N MET A 92 -11.12 -1.35 13.10
CA MET A 92 -12.06 -2.47 13.26
C MET A 92 -11.72 -3.63 12.32
N PHE A 93 -11.37 -3.33 11.06
CA PHE A 93 -10.91 -4.33 10.10
C PHE A 93 -9.64 -5.03 10.61
N LEU A 94 -8.64 -4.26 11.04
CA LEU A 94 -7.39 -4.78 11.58
C LEU A 94 -7.59 -5.63 12.84
N ARG A 95 -8.47 -5.19 13.76
CA ARG A 95 -8.83 -5.98 14.95
C ARG A 95 -9.35 -7.37 14.57
N THR A 96 -10.19 -7.45 13.54
CA THR A 96 -10.70 -8.72 13.03
C THR A 96 -9.60 -9.57 12.38
N VAL A 97 -8.75 -8.97 11.56
CA VAL A 97 -7.58 -9.67 10.99
C VAL A 97 -6.71 -10.26 12.08
N LEU A 98 -6.35 -9.48 13.11
CA LEU A 98 -5.55 -9.95 14.24
C LEU A 98 -6.25 -11.05 15.01
N HIS A 99 -7.57 -10.97 15.23
CA HIS A 99 -8.32 -12.05 15.87
C HIS A 99 -8.18 -13.39 15.10
N LEU A 100 -8.38 -13.34 13.79
CA LEU A 100 -8.27 -14.49 12.89
C LEU A 100 -6.84 -15.04 12.82
N LEU A 101 -5.82 -14.18 12.91
CA LEU A 101 -4.41 -14.55 13.01
C LEU A 101 -3.98 -15.00 14.42
N ASN A 102 -4.91 -15.19 15.36
CA ASN A 102 -4.63 -15.55 16.75
C ASN A 102 -3.86 -14.51 17.58
N LEU A 103 -4.02 -13.24 17.24
CA LEU A 103 -3.37 -12.08 17.85
C LEU A 103 -4.37 -11.10 18.47
N SER A 104 -5.51 -11.59 18.97
CA SER A 104 -6.54 -10.75 19.60
C SER A 104 -6.04 -9.94 20.81
N HIS A 105 -4.93 -10.36 21.42
CA HIS A 105 -4.29 -9.69 22.55
C HIS A 105 -3.48 -8.44 22.16
N ILE A 106 -3.15 -8.28 20.88
CA ILE A 106 -2.38 -7.13 20.40
C ILE A 106 -3.30 -5.89 20.35
N PRO A 107 -2.95 -4.77 20.99
CA PRO A 107 -3.79 -3.56 20.97
C PRO A 107 -3.81 -2.92 19.58
N VAL A 108 -4.95 -2.32 19.24
CA VAL A 108 -5.19 -1.58 18.00
C VAL A 108 -5.76 -0.24 18.40
N ALA A 109 -5.17 0.83 17.93
CA ALA A 109 -5.58 2.20 18.15
C ALA A 109 -6.11 2.85 16.88
N VAL A 110 -6.92 3.89 17.05
CA VAL A 110 -7.38 4.75 15.96
C VAL A 110 -6.43 5.95 15.86
N GLY A 111 -5.78 6.07 14.71
CA GLY A 111 -4.94 7.22 14.35
C GLY A 111 -5.73 8.38 13.75
N THR A 112 -5.01 9.34 13.21
CA THR A 112 -5.59 10.49 12.50
C THR A 112 -6.20 10.09 11.17
N ALA A 113 -7.06 10.97 10.63
CA ALA A 113 -7.62 10.80 9.29
C ALA A 113 -6.57 10.94 8.17
N GLY A 114 -5.35 11.44 8.44
CA GLY A 114 -4.29 11.53 7.44
C GLY A 114 -4.51 12.58 6.34
N VAL A 115 -5.47 13.50 6.51
CA VAL A 115 -5.91 14.45 5.48
C VAL A 115 -5.61 15.89 5.90
N GLN A 116 -4.94 16.64 5.01
CA GLN A 116 -4.75 18.08 5.16
C GLN A 116 -6.09 18.83 5.16
N GLY A 117 -6.23 19.83 6.02
CA GLY A 117 -7.40 20.71 6.05
C GLY A 117 -8.62 20.13 6.78
N VAL A 118 -8.47 19.01 7.49
CA VAL A 118 -9.42 18.59 8.52
C VAL A 118 -9.22 19.52 9.73
N GLU A 119 -10.14 20.47 9.90
CA GLU A 119 -10.03 21.45 10.98
C GLU A 119 -10.63 20.89 12.27
N LYS A 120 -9.94 21.10 13.39
CA LYS A 120 -10.52 20.83 14.70
C LYS A 120 -11.67 21.80 14.92
N ILE A 121 -12.84 21.24 15.15
CA ILE A 121 -14.01 21.97 15.65
C ILE A 121 -13.78 22.15 17.14
N LEU A 122 -13.74 23.40 17.60
CA LEU A 122 -13.56 23.74 19.00
C LEU A 122 -14.91 24.07 19.63
N ASP A 123 -15.06 23.79 20.93
CA ASP A 123 -16.34 24.01 21.65
C ASP A 123 -16.76 25.48 21.64
N ASN A 124 -15.79 26.40 21.58
CA ASN A 124 -15.97 27.84 21.54
C ASN A 124 -16.13 28.42 20.11
N ASP A 125 -16.15 27.60 19.07
CA ASP A 125 -16.49 28.07 17.71
C ASP A 125 -17.98 28.50 17.67
N SER A 126 -18.30 29.57 16.93
CA SER A 126 -19.71 29.88 16.61
C SER A 126 -20.33 28.77 15.75
N GLU A 127 -21.65 28.58 15.80
CA GLU A 127 -22.31 27.53 14.99
C GLU A 127 -22.03 27.67 13.49
N ASP A 128 -22.00 28.91 12.96
CA ASP A 128 -21.61 29.15 11.56
C ASP A 128 -20.18 28.71 11.26
N THR A 129 -19.25 28.97 12.19
CA THR A 129 -17.86 28.52 12.07
C THR A 129 -17.77 27.00 12.11
N LYS A 130 -18.50 26.34 13.03
CA LYS A 130 -18.58 24.88 13.10
C LYS A 130 -19.10 24.30 11.79
N GLN A 131 -20.19 24.83 11.23
CA GLN A 131 -20.74 24.35 9.96
C GLN A 131 -19.79 24.57 8.79
N ALA A 132 -19.10 25.72 8.72
CA ALA A 132 -18.10 25.98 7.70
C ALA A 132 -16.91 24.99 7.80
N LYS A 133 -16.42 24.73 9.01
CA LYS A 133 -15.38 23.73 9.28
C LYS A 133 -15.83 22.32 8.93
N ILE A 134 -17.06 21.95 9.26
CA ILE A 134 -17.66 20.65 8.88
C ILE A 134 -17.72 20.53 7.37
N ARG A 135 -18.18 21.56 6.65
CA ARG A 135 -18.24 21.54 5.17
C ARG A 135 -16.86 21.40 4.57
N LYS A 136 -15.90 22.22 4.98
CA LYS A 136 -14.50 22.16 4.51
C LYS A 136 -13.84 20.82 4.84
N THR A 137 -14.09 20.30 6.03
CA THR A 137 -13.62 18.97 6.45
C THR A 137 -14.25 17.89 5.59
N LYS A 138 -15.56 17.93 5.32
CA LYS A 138 -16.22 16.99 4.40
C LYS A 138 -15.68 17.11 2.98
N GLU A 139 -15.40 18.30 2.48
CA GLU A 139 -14.80 18.51 1.17
C GLU A 139 -13.36 17.98 1.11
N ALA A 140 -12.54 18.27 2.12
CA ALA A 140 -11.18 17.77 2.25
C ALA A 140 -11.16 16.25 2.38
N LEU A 141 -12.01 15.71 3.27
CA LEU A 141 -12.27 14.29 3.36
C LEU A 141 -12.71 13.80 2.00
N ASN A 142 -13.82 14.19 1.38
CA ASN A 142 -14.24 13.68 0.06
C ASN A 142 -13.14 13.78 -1.05
N LYS A 143 -12.28 14.81 -1.02
CA LYS A 143 -11.15 14.94 -1.95
C LYS A 143 -10.05 13.89 -1.71
N HIS A 144 -9.84 13.50 -0.46
CA HIS A 144 -8.85 12.51 0.00
C HIS A 144 -9.47 11.17 0.45
N ALA A 145 -10.80 11.12 0.44
CA ALA A 145 -11.74 10.06 0.74
C ALA A 145 -12.64 9.79 -0.47
N PRO A 146 -12.17 9.84 -1.74
CA PRO A 146 -12.82 8.97 -2.69
C PRO A 146 -12.64 7.59 -2.07
N ASP A 147 -13.75 7.07 -1.60
CA ASP A 147 -13.94 5.95 -0.71
C ASP A 147 -13.55 4.61 -1.40
N PHE A 148 -12.73 4.68 -2.45
CA PHE A 148 -12.77 3.79 -3.63
C PHE A 148 -11.53 3.89 -4.51
N TYR A 149 -10.30 3.88 -3.98
CA TYR A 149 -9.29 3.35 -4.90
C TYR A 149 -9.64 1.90 -5.27
N TYR A 150 -10.15 1.05 -4.35
CA TYR A 150 -10.64 -0.31 -4.71
C TYR A 150 -11.84 -0.87 -3.90
N GLY A 151 -12.23 -0.21 -2.81
CA GLY A 151 -13.62 -0.22 -2.29
C GLY A 151 -14.26 -1.57 -2.02
N LEU A 152 -13.49 -2.51 -1.51
CA LEU A 152 -14.04 -3.77 -1.04
C LEU A 152 -14.16 -3.69 0.49
N LYS A 153 -15.13 -2.90 0.96
CA LYS A 153 -15.37 -2.75 2.40
C LYS A 153 -15.84 -4.08 2.95
N ASN A 154 -14.99 -4.75 3.71
CA ASN A 154 -15.31 -6.08 4.21
C ASN A 154 -16.27 -5.96 5.39
N ARG A 155 -17.57 -5.96 5.07
CA ARG A 155 -18.65 -5.81 6.05
C ARG A 155 -18.62 -6.92 7.09
N THR A 156 -18.26 -8.14 6.70
CA THR A 156 -18.08 -9.25 7.65
C THR A 156 -17.01 -8.92 8.69
N PHE A 157 -15.86 -8.39 8.26
CA PHE A 157 -14.76 -8.07 9.16
C PHE A 157 -15.08 -6.86 10.03
N ARG A 158 -15.66 -5.82 9.45
CA ARG A 158 -16.08 -4.61 10.15
C ARG A 158 -17.10 -4.92 11.25
N ASN A 159 -18.11 -5.73 10.94
CA ASN A 159 -19.24 -6.02 11.84
C ASN A 159 -19.00 -7.22 12.76
N ALA A 160 -17.75 -7.67 12.90
CA ALA A 160 -17.43 -8.80 13.76
C ALA A 160 -17.85 -8.54 15.22
N PRO A 161 -18.19 -9.58 16.00
CA PRO A 161 -18.78 -9.41 17.34
C PRO A 161 -17.93 -8.61 18.34
N TRP A 162 -16.61 -8.60 18.17
CA TRP A 162 -15.66 -7.86 19.00
C TRP A 162 -15.47 -6.38 18.60
N ASN A 163 -16.12 -5.93 17.52
CA ASN A 163 -16.10 -4.52 17.08
C ASN A 163 -17.35 -3.74 17.53
N LYS A 164 -18.16 -4.30 18.44
CA LYS A 164 -19.44 -3.69 18.85
C LYS A 164 -19.27 -2.35 19.56
N ASN A 165 -18.24 -2.19 20.38
CA ASN A 165 -17.99 -0.95 21.10
C ASN A 165 -16.83 -0.17 20.46
N LYS A 166 -17.17 0.90 19.75
CA LYS A 166 -16.20 1.79 19.08
C LYS A 166 -15.28 2.50 20.07
N ASN A 167 -15.68 2.64 21.34
CA ASN A 167 -14.89 3.29 22.38
C ASN A 167 -13.81 2.36 22.98
N ASP A 168 -13.76 1.08 22.59
CA ASP A 168 -12.72 0.14 23.05
C ASP A 168 -11.35 0.41 22.39
N PHE A 169 -11.31 1.22 21.34
CA PHE A 169 -10.08 1.57 20.65
C PHE A 169 -9.46 2.85 21.27
N PRO A 170 -8.26 2.79 21.85
CA PRO A 170 -7.55 4.00 22.26
C PRO A 170 -7.16 4.84 21.05
N SER A 171 -6.83 6.11 21.27
CA SER A 171 -6.17 6.92 20.26
C SER A 171 -4.74 6.42 19.99
N GLY A 172 -4.22 6.72 18.79
CA GLY A 172 -2.84 6.39 18.43
C GLY A 172 -1.82 6.93 19.43
N LYS A 173 -2.04 8.16 19.94
CA LYS A 173 -1.18 8.78 20.95
C LYS A 173 -1.20 8.00 22.27
N GLU A 174 -2.39 7.70 22.81
CA GLU A 174 -2.51 6.99 24.10
C GLU A 174 -1.84 5.62 24.06
N LEU A 175 -1.99 4.89 22.94
CA LEU A 175 -1.30 3.61 22.76
C LEU A 175 0.21 3.80 22.76
N VAL A 176 0.73 4.75 21.97
CA VAL A 176 2.18 4.95 21.83
C VAL A 176 2.80 5.45 23.13
N ASP A 177 2.16 6.37 23.86
CA ASP A 177 2.60 6.80 25.20
C ASP A 177 2.73 5.58 26.13
N LYS A 178 1.72 4.72 26.17
CA LYS A 178 1.73 3.50 27.01
C LYS A 178 2.86 2.56 26.61
N LEU A 179 3.09 2.37 25.30
CA LEU A 179 4.10 1.44 24.81
C LEU A 179 5.52 2.00 24.98
N ALA A 180 5.72 3.30 24.79
CA ALA A 180 7.02 3.96 24.85
C ALA A 180 7.54 4.07 26.29
N ASN A 181 6.65 4.14 27.28
CA ASN A 181 7.02 4.14 28.71
C ASN A 181 7.35 2.75 29.28
N SER A 182 7.66 1.76 28.43
CA SER A 182 8.11 0.44 28.86
C SER A 182 9.62 0.37 29.00
N GLU A 183 10.15 -0.64 29.71
CA GLU A 183 11.61 -0.83 29.90
C GLU A 183 12.38 -1.07 28.60
N ARG A 184 11.71 -1.52 27.54
CA ARG A 184 12.34 -1.87 26.26
C ARG A 184 12.00 -0.83 25.19
N PRO A 185 12.99 -0.30 24.47
CA PRO A 185 12.75 0.72 23.46
C PRO A 185 11.97 0.17 22.27
N LEU A 186 11.16 1.02 21.66
CA LEU A 186 10.29 0.69 20.54
C LEU A 186 10.97 0.86 19.19
N THR A 187 10.78 -0.13 18.32
CA THR A 187 10.90 0.04 16.87
C THR A 187 9.57 0.53 16.31
N VAL A 188 9.57 1.57 15.49
CA VAL A 188 8.35 2.09 14.84
C VAL A 188 8.39 1.74 13.36
N LEU A 189 7.40 0.97 12.90
CA LEU A 189 7.18 0.68 11.49
C LEU A 189 6.09 1.60 10.93
N LEU A 190 6.43 2.39 9.93
CA LEU A 190 5.60 3.43 9.32
C LEU A 190 5.30 3.02 7.87
N ILE A 191 4.15 2.43 7.63
CA ILE A 191 3.72 1.97 6.30
C ILE A 191 2.55 2.79 5.74
N SER A 192 2.22 3.90 6.42
CA SER A 192 1.14 4.82 6.07
C SER A 192 1.62 6.28 6.07
N THR A 193 0.69 7.23 5.95
CA THR A 193 0.94 8.66 6.22
C THR A 193 1.73 8.91 7.52
N LEU A 194 2.61 9.91 7.48
CA LEU A 194 3.52 10.27 8.58
C LEU A 194 2.92 11.28 9.57
N GLN A 195 1.62 11.61 9.45
CA GLN A 195 0.96 12.62 10.27
C GLN A 195 1.02 12.28 11.77
N ASP A 196 0.52 11.10 12.17
CA ASP A 196 0.42 10.73 13.59
C ASP A 196 1.79 10.76 14.30
N ILE A 197 2.83 10.17 13.69
CA ILE A 197 4.17 10.14 14.28
C ILE A 197 4.83 11.52 14.31
N SER A 198 4.60 12.34 13.29
CA SER A 198 5.06 13.73 13.25
C SER A 198 4.42 14.55 14.37
N GLU A 199 3.10 14.43 14.55
CA GLU A 199 2.39 15.08 15.64
C GLU A 199 2.86 14.58 17.01
N TYR A 200 3.14 13.29 17.15
CA TYR A 200 3.69 12.72 18.37
C TYR A 200 5.05 13.37 18.71
N PHE A 201 5.98 13.43 17.76
CA PHE A 201 7.28 14.09 17.95
C PHE A 201 7.18 15.55 18.39
N THR A 202 6.22 16.30 17.86
CA THR A 202 6.03 17.71 18.25
C THR A 202 5.54 17.89 19.69
N LYS A 203 4.95 16.85 20.29
CA LYS A 203 4.33 16.90 21.62
C LYS A 203 5.14 16.12 22.68
N THR A 204 6.20 15.43 22.28
CA THR A 204 7.04 14.61 23.16
C THR A 204 8.41 15.26 23.31
N ASP A 205 8.96 15.24 24.52
CA ASP A 205 10.27 15.83 24.75
C ASP A 205 11.38 15.04 23.99
N PRO A 206 12.41 15.71 23.45
CA PRO A 206 13.46 15.06 22.67
C PRO A 206 14.25 13.99 23.41
N LYS A 207 14.29 14.04 24.76
CA LYS A 207 15.02 13.04 25.55
C LYS A 207 14.23 11.73 25.55
N SER A 208 12.94 11.77 25.87
CA SER A 208 12.06 10.59 25.80
C SER A 208 12.06 9.96 24.41
N LEU A 209 12.12 10.77 23.33
CA LEU A 209 12.23 10.22 21.97
C LEU A 209 13.52 9.41 21.74
N ARG A 210 14.64 9.81 22.33
CA ARG A 210 15.90 9.06 22.22
C ARG A 210 15.94 7.84 23.13
N ASP A 211 15.39 7.96 24.33
CA ASP A 211 15.48 6.92 25.35
C ASP A 211 14.48 5.78 25.06
N ASN A 212 13.30 6.10 24.50
CA ASN A 212 12.20 5.14 24.36
C ASN A 212 12.07 4.52 22.98
N PHE A 213 12.83 4.98 21.97
CA PHE A 213 12.74 4.46 20.60
C PHE A 213 14.11 4.00 20.09
N SER A 214 14.17 2.77 19.58
CA SER A 214 15.40 2.15 19.10
C SER A 214 15.66 2.42 17.62
N LYS A 215 14.59 2.44 16.81
CA LYS A 215 14.68 2.53 15.35
C LYS A 215 13.35 2.93 14.72
N PHE A 216 13.41 3.68 13.62
CA PHE A 216 12.26 3.99 12.77
C PHE A 216 12.44 3.31 11.41
N VAL A 217 11.43 2.62 10.92
CA VAL A 217 11.46 1.98 9.60
C VAL A 217 10.27 2.47 8.82
N SER A 218 10.48 3.08 7.65
CA SER A 218 9.41 3.65 6.85
C SER A 218 9.33 3.02 5.46
N GLN A 219 8.12 2.67 5.03
CA GLN A 219 7.81 2.64 3.61
C GLN A 219 7.55 4.09 3.20
N GLY A 220 8.38 4.58 2.28
CA GLY A 220 8.50 5.99 2.00
C GLY A 220 9.96 6.42 2.09
N GLY A 221 10.47 6.96 0.98
CA GLY A 221 11.86 7.36 0.84
C GLY A 221 12.15 8.72 1.45
N TYR A 222 13.38 8.89 1.92
CA TYR A 222 14.02 10.20 2.03
C TYR A 222 15.40 10.13 1.37
N GLU A 223 15.89 11.27 0.92
CA GLU A 223 17.28 11.43 0.50
C GLU A 223 18.15 11.69 1.72
N VAL A 224 19.35 11.11 1.72
CA VAL A 224 20.37 11.34 2.74
C VAL A 224 21.50 12.14 2.11
N THR A 225 21.79 13.30 2.70
CA THR A 225 22.93 14.14 2.32
C THR A 225 23.79 14.41 3.54
N THR A 226 25.06 14.01 3.48
CA THR A 226 26.06 14.35 4.50
C THR A 226 26.76 15.64 4.11
N GLN A 227 26.74 16.62 5.00
CA GLN A 227 27.42 17.89 4.84
C GLN A 227 28.92 17.75 5.16
N ALA A 228 29.74 18.71 4.74
CA ALA A 228 31.19 18.70 4.96
C ALA A 228 31.58 18.65 6.46
N ASN A 229 30.73 19.17 7.34
CA ASN A 229 30.90 19.10 8.80
C ASN A 229 30.42 17.77 9.42
N GLY A 230 30.04 16.78 8.60
CA GLY A 230 29.50 15.49 9.04
C GLY A 230 28.02 15.52 9.46
N ALA A 231 27.36 16.68 9.46
CA ALA A 231 25.93 16.76 9.75
C ALA A 231 25.12 16.09 8.64
N VAL A 232 24.02 15.43 9.01
CA VAL A 232 23.15 14.75 8.06
C VAL A 232 21.87 15.54 7.87
N LYS A 233 21.49 15.71 6.60
CA LYS A 233 20.19 16.24 6.19
C LYS A 233 19.38 15.11 5.58
N LEU A 234 18.14 14.98 6.03
CA LEU A 234 17.15 14.08 5.45
C LEU A 234 16.08 14.92 4.74
N ALA A 235 15.78 14.59 3.48
CA ALA A 235 14.74 15.26 2.71
C ALA A 235 13.71 14.23 2.22
N PRO A 236 12.42 14.36 2.56
CA PRO A 236 11.42 13.40 2.11
C PRO A 236 11.30 13.43 0.58
N VAL A 237 11.24 12.25 -0.04
CA VAL A 237 11.04 12.17 -1.49
C VAL A 237 9.57 12.48 -1.79
N ALA A 238 9.33 13.60 -2.47
CA ALA A 238 7.99 14.18 -2.62
C ALA A 238 6.99 13.33 -3.44
N ASP A 239 7.49 12.44 -4.30
CA ASP A 239 6.65 11.57 -5.14
C ASP A 239 6.30 10.22 -4.50
N MET A 240 6.79 9.95 -3.28
CA MET A 240 6.41 8.78 -2.49
C MET A 240 5.05 9.00 -1.83
N MET A 241 4.16 8.01 -1.93
CA MET A 241 2.75 8.19 -1.57
C MET A 241 2.56 8.62 -0.10
N ASN A 242 3.22 7.94 0.83
CA ASN A 242 3.16 8.25 2.26
C ASN A 242 3.68 9.65 2.62
N ASN A 243 4.64 10.19 1.86
CA ASN A 243 5.12 11.56 2.01
C ASN A 243 4.15 12.57 1.39
N LYS A 244 3.58 12.22 0.24
CA LYS A 244 2.70 13.07 -0.57
C LYS A 244 1.39 13.40 0.12
N PHE A 245 0.85 12.50 0.95
CA PHE A 245 -0.38 12.76 1.71
C PHE A 245 -0.26 13.99 2.60
N HIS A 246 0.89 14.18 3.24
CA HIS A 246 1.10 15.33 4.12
C HIS A 246 2.57 15.81 4.12
N PRO A 247 3.00 16.56 3.09
CA PRO A 247 4.41 16.89 2.87
C PRO A 247 5.06 17.61 4.06
N THR A 248 4.32 18.48 4.75
CA THR A 248 4.81 19.16 5.97
C THR A 248 5.11 18.18 7.10
N HIS A 249 4.27 17.16 7.32
CA HIS A 249 4.52 16.17 8.37
C HIS A 249 5.66 15.23 7.99
N ALA A 250 5.78 14.88 6.71
CA ALA A 250 6.93 14.14 6.21
C ALA A 250 8.24 14.90 6.44
N ALA A 251 8.28 16.20 6.13
CA ALA A 251 9.45 17.06 6.36
C ALA A 251 9.76 17.20 7.86
N ASN A 252 8.74 17.41 8.70
CA ASN A 252 8.92 17.47 10.15
C ASN A 252 9.50 16.16 10.69
N TYR A 253 8.92 15.02 10.31
CA TYR A 253 9.41 13.70 10.69
C TYR A 253 10.88 13.49 10.34
N THR A 254 11.28 13.75 9.09
CA THR A 254 12.67 13.59 8.66
C THR A 254 13.62 14.56 9.36
N ASN A 255 13.17 15.79 9.66
CA ASN A 255 13.97 16.75 10.43
C ASN A 255 14.22 16.27 11.86
N TYR A 256 13.21 15.73 12.53
CA TYR A 256 13.38 15.16 13.87
C TYR A 256 14.35 13.97 13.89
N LEU A 257 14.23 13.06 12.91
CA LEU A 257 15.16 11.93 12.80
C LEU A 257 16.61 12.42 12.70
N ALA A 258 16.88 13.37 11.80
CA ALA A 258 18.21 13.93 11.58
C ALA A 258 18.74 14.67 12.82
N ASN A 259 17.94 15.60 13.37
CA ASN A 259 18.35 16.47 14.46
C ASN A 259 18.59 15.70 15.77
N LEU A 260 17.81 14.65 16.01
CA LEU A 260 17.92 13.82 17.21
C LEU A 260 18.78 12.58 17.02
N LYS A 261 19.34 12.37 15.81
CA LYS A 261 20.14 11.20 15.42
C LYS A 261 19.41 9.87 15.70
N LEU A 262 18.10 9.86 15.46
CA LEU A 262 17.28 8.66 15.64
C LEU A 262 17.53 7.72 14.48
N ARG A 263 17.93 6.48 14.77
CA ARG A 263 18.24 5.48 13.75
C ARG A 263 17.03 5.26 12.85
N SER A 264 17.23 5.23 11.53
CA SER A 264 16.13 5.02 10.61
C SER A 264 16.49 4.28 9.32
N ASP A 265 15.53 3.51 8.80
CA ASP A 265 15.59 2.87 7.49
C ASP A 265 14.41 3.33 6.64
N ALA A 266 14.69 3.87 5.46
CA ALA A 266 13.69 4.15 4.45
C ALA A 266 13.71 3.09 3.35
N TRP A 267 12.54 2.55 3.04
CA TRP A 267 12.34 1.61 1.95
C TRP A 267 11.60 2.30 0.82
N SER A 268 12.23 2.32 -0.35
CA SER A 268 11.68 2.94 -1.56
C SER A 268 10.92 1.93 -2.42
N ARG A 269 10.19 2.46 -3.42
CA ARG A 269 9.45 1.66 -4.39
C ARG A 269 10.31 0.72 -5.25
N GLU A 270 11.60 1.00 -5.43
CA GLU A 270 12.45 0.17 -6.30
C GLU A 270 12.84 -1.15 -5.63
N ALA A 271 12.99 -1.18 -4.30
CA ALA A 271 13.19 -2.42 -3.56
C ALA A 271 11.99 -3.38 -3.74
N ALA A 272 10.77 -2.85 -3.68
CA ALA A 272 9.54 -3.61 -3.89
C ALA A 272 9.39 -4.07 -5.36
N LYS A 273 9.71 -3.22 -6.34
CA LYS A 273 9.69 -3.59 -7.76
C LYS A 273 10.69 -4.70 -8.10
N ALA A 274 11.81 -4.78 -7.38
CA ALA A 274 12.79 -5.84 -7.55
C ALA A 274 12.42 -7.15 -6.83
N SER A 275 11.38 -7.14 -5.98
CA SER A 275 10.94 -8.26 -5.15
C SER A 275 9.47 -8.63 -5.38
N LYS A 276 8.95 -8.37 -6.58
CA LYS A 276 7.57 -8.66 -6.98
C LYS A 276 7.19 -10.12 -6.74
N LEU A 277 6.04 -10.35 -6.13
CA LEU A 277 5.46 -11.68 -5.98
C LEU A 277 4.74 -12.07 -7.29
N PRO A 278 4.74 -13.35 -7.68
CA PRO A 278 3.93 -13.79 -8.83
C PRO A 278 2.44 -13.68 -8.49
N GLY A 279 1.58 -13.32 -9.44
CA GLY A 279 0.14 -13.21 -9.24
C GLY A 279 -0.52 -14.52 -8.82
N THR A 280 0.06 -15.67 -9.18
CA THR A 280 -0.36 -16.98 -8.69
C THR A 280 -0.27 -17.09 -7.16
N PHE A 281 0.63 -16.35 -6.51
CA PHE A 281 0.76 -16.32 -5.06
C PHE A 281 -0.54 -15.91 -4.36
N MET A 282 -1.26 -14.93 -4.89
CA MET A 282 -2.53 -14.49 -4.28
C MET A 282 -3.62 -15.57 -4.35
N LYS A 283 -3.60 -16.36 -5.44
CA LYS A 283 -4.47 -17.55 -5.56
C LYS A 283 -4.06 -18.64 -4.58
N ASP A 284 -2.76 -18.81 -4.36
CA ASP A 284 -2.27 -19.74 -3.34
C ASP A 284 -2.72 -19.31 -1.93
N LEU A 285 -2.83 -18.01 -1.66
CA LEU A 285 -3.33 -17.52 -0.37
C LEU A 285 -4.84 -17.77 -0.18
N PHE A 286 -5.63 -17.76 -1.26
CA PHE A 286 -7.10 -17.96 -1.21
C PHE A 286 -7.51 -19.21 -0.42
N GLN A 287 -6.73 -20.29 -0.53
CA GLN A 287 -7.04 -21.57 0.11
C GLN A 287 -6.93 -21.53 1.65
N TYR A 288 -6.35 -20.48 2.24
CA TYR A 288 -6.11 -20.38 3.68
C TYR A 288 -7.14 -19.50 4.40
N GLY A 289 -8.40 -19.64 4.01
CA GLY A 289 -9.55 -19.15 4.79
C GLY A 289 -9.89 -17.69 4.53
N PRO A 290 -10.60 -17.02 5.45
CA PRO A 290 -11.27 -15.76 5.15
C PRO A 290 -10.31 -14.61 4.82
N ILE A 291 -9.11 -14.57 5.41
CA ILE A 291 -8.13 -13.54 5.07
C ILE A 291 -7.62 -13.73 3.64
N GLY A 292 -7.25 -14.97 3.28
CA GLY A 292 -6.82 -15.33 1.92
C GLY A 292 -7.88 -15.02 0.87
N ALA A 293 -9.14 -15.36 1.16
CA ALA A 293 -10.26 -15.04 0.29
C ALA A 293 -10.45 -13.53 0.09
N HIS A 294 -10.36 -12.74 1.15
CA HIS A 294 -10.45 -11.29 1.02
C HIS A 294 -9.27 -10.70 0.23
N LEU A 295 -8.04 -11.19 0.44
CA LEU A 295 -6.86 -10.77 -0.30
C LEU A 295 -7.01 -11.01 -1.80
N GLU A 296 -7.45 -12.21 -2.22
CA GLU A 296 -7.64 -12.51 -3.64
C GLU A 296 -8.67 -11.57 -4.28
N TRP A 297 -9.80 -11.34 -3.59
CA TRP A 297 -10.85 -10.44 -4.09
C TRP A 297 -10.38 -9.00 -4.23
N MET A 298 -9.70 -8.47 -3.19
CA MET A 298 -9.16 -7.12 -3.21
C MET A 298 -8.10 -6.98 -4.30
N TRP A 299 -7.20 -7.95 -4.43
CA TRP A 299 -6.18 -8.01 -5.47
C TRP A 299 -6.78 -8.03 -6.86
N MET A 300 -7.69 -8.96 -7.18
CA MET A 300 -8.27 -9.08 -8.52
C MET A 300 -8.99 -7.80 -8.96
N ARG A 301 -9.72 -7.14 -8.06
CA ARG A 301 -10.38 -5.85 -8.35
C ARG A 301 -9.37 -4.74 -8.62
N LEU A 302 -8.34 -4.66 -7.77
CA LEU A 302 -7.23 -3.73 -7.89
C LEU A 302 -6.51 -3.87 -9.24
N GLU A 303 -6.13 -5.11 -9.56
CA GLU A 303 -5.45 -5.42 -10.81
C GLU A 303 -6.33 -5.21 -12.03
N PHE A 304 -7.60 -5.57 -11.96
CA PHE A 304 -8.50 -5.37 -13.09
C PHE A 304 -8.63 -3.88 -13.43
N LYS A 305 -8.60 -3.00 -12.43
CA LYS A 305 -8.54 -1.55 -12.65
C LYS A 305 -7.21 -1.12 -13.27
N PHE A 306 -6.07 -1.55 -12.72
CA PHE A 306 -4.76 -1.23 -13.31
C PHE A 306 -4.58 -1.79 -14.72
N TYR A 307 -5.26 -2.87 -15.04
CA TYR A 307 -5.40 -3.41 -16.37
C TYR A 307 -6.29 -2.50 -17.23
N TRP A 308 -7.52 -2.22 -16.78
CA TRP A 308 -8.55 -1.59 -17.59
C TRP A 308 -8.23 -0.13 -17.92
N ASP A 309 -7.73 0.63 -16.94
CA ASP A 309 -7.47 2.08 -17.07
C ASP A 309 -6.53 2.41 -18.23
N PRO A 310 -5.31 1.83 -18.34
CA PRO A 310 -4.37 2.12 -19.42
C PRO A 310 -4.90 1.92 -20.83
N PHE A 311 -5.79 0.94 -21.04
CA PHE A 311 -6.36 0.64 -22.36
C PHE A 311 -7.65 1.41 -22.67
N ASN A 312 -8.25 2.06 -21.67
CA ASN A 312 -9.59 2.62 -21.82
C ASN A 312 -9.69 4.08 -21.42
N TRP A 313 -9.29 4.41 -20.20
CA TRP A 313 -9.37 5.76 -19.68
C TRP A 313 -8.25 5.94 -18.65
N PRO A 314 -7.02 6.30 -19.06
CA PRO A 314 -5.91 6.45 -18.12
C PRO A 314 -6.14 7.65 -17.18
N PHE A 315 -5.90 7.52 -15.86
CA PHE A 315 -6.03 8.68 -14.94
C PHE A 315 -4.84 9.60 -15.02
N MET A 316 -3.68 9.03 -15.31
CA MET A 316 -2.44 9.74 -15.38
C MET A 316 -1.82 9.47 -16.75
N PRO A 317 -1.24 10.49 -17.41
CA PRO A 317 -0.66 10.33 -18.74
C PRO A 317 0.39 9.21 -18.84
N ASN A 318 1.09 8.91 -17.74
CA ASN A 318 2.15 7.90 -17.69
C ASN A 318 1.66 6.47 -17.39
N LEU A 319 0.37 6.27 -17.15
CA LEU A 319 -0.24 4.94 -16.93
C LEU A 319 -0.79 4.41 -18.25
N ASP A 320 0.10 4.30 -19.22
CA ASP A 320 -0.17 3.77 -20.56
C ASP A 320 -0.05 2.23 -20.60
N PRO A 321 -0.44 1.56 -21.70
CA PRO A 321 -0.25 0.12 -21.85
C PRO A 321 1.19 -0.33 -21.62
N GLY A 322 2.19 0.44 -22.04
CA GLY A 322 3.60 0.15 -21.80
C GLY A 322 3.97 0.20 -20.32
N TRP A 323 3.38 1.10 -19.53
CA TRP A 323 3.51 1.11 -18.08
C TRP A 323 2.92 -0.17 -17.48
N TYR A 324 1.74 -0.59 -17.92
CA TYR A 324 1.10 -1.81 -17.42
C TYR A 324 1.94 -3.05 -17.71
N LEU A 325 2.38 -3.23 -18.95
CA LEU A 325 3.24 -4.35 -19.35
C LEU A 325 4.53 -4.41 -18.53
N ASN A 326 5.21 -3.27 -18.37
CA ASN A 326 6.48 -3.22 -17.63
C ASN A 326 6.30 -3.37 -16.12
N THR A 327 5.34 -2.65 -15.55
CA THR A 327 5.18 -2.55 -14.10
C THR A 327 4.42 -3.74 -13.55
N ARG A 328 3.25 -4.07 -14.14
CA ARG A 328 2.35 -5.12 -13.65
C ARG A 328 2.61 -6.47 -14.27
N LEU A 329 3.03 -6.59 -15.53
CA LEU A 329 3.37 -7.90 -16.12
C LEU A 329 4.86 -8.24 -16.09
N GLY A 330 5.70 -7.31 -15.60
CA GLY A 330 7.15 -7.52 -15.52
C GLY A 330 7.84 -7.65 -16.88
N MET A 331 7.23 -7.17 -17.97
CA MET A 331 7.80 -7.24 -19.31
C MET A 331 8.72 -6.04 -19.57
N PRO A 332 10.06 -6.21 -19.59
CA PRO A 332 10.97 -5.08 -19.72
C PRO A 332 10.76 -4.33 -21.04
N ARG A 333 10.80 -2.99 -20.96
CA ARG A 333 10.72 -2.12 -22.14
C ARG A 333 11.83 -2.50 -23.14
N GLY A 334 11.49 -2.49 -24.43
CA GLY A 334 12.43 -2.78 -25.52
C GLY A 334 12.56 -4.25 -25.90
N THR A 335 12.00 -5.18 -25.11
CA THR A 335 11.93 -6.60 -25.51
C THR A 335 10.95 -6.80 -26.69
N ASP A 336 11.18 -7.83 -27.50
CA ASP A 336 10.29 -8.17 -28.62
C ASP A 336 8.84 -8.37 -28.17
N GLN A 337 8.64 -9.06 -27.04
CA GLN A 337 7.33 -9.28 -26.45
C GLN A 337 6.66 -7.95 -26.05
N PHE A 338 7.40 -7.05 -25.41
CA PHE A 338 6.90 -5.72 -25.07
C PHE A 338 6.48 -4.93 -26.30
N ASN A 339 7.35 -4.87 -27.32
CA ASN A 339 7.08 -4.12 -28.55
C ASN A 339 5.89 -4.68 -29.33
N LYS A 340 5.67 -6.00 -29.31
CA LYS A 340 4.49 -6.64 -29.91
C LYS A 340 3.19 -6.29 -29.17
N LEU A 341 3.24 -6.10 -27.85
CA LEU A 341 2.04 -5.96 -27.02
C LEU A 341 1.68 -4.51 -26.66
N LYS A 342 2.65 -3.58 -26.64
CA LYS A 342 2.46 -2.20 -26.13
C LYS A 342 1.37 -1.41 -26.85
N ASP A 343 1.10 -1.74 -28.12
CA ASP A 343 0.09 -1.07 -28.95
C ASP A 343 -1.16 -1.94 -29.14
N THR A 344 -1.29 -3.03 -28.39
CA THR A 344 -2.39 -4.00 -28.49
C THR A 344 -3.19 -4.09 -27.21
N ALA A 345 -4.51 -4.28 -27.32
CA ALA A 345 -5.34 -4.61 -26.17
C ALA A 345 -5.07 -6.07 -25.74
N VAL A 346 -4.26 -6.23 -24.71
CA VAL A 346 -3.98 -7.56 -24.13
C VAL A 346 -5.25 -8.08 -23.45
N PRO A 347 -5.73 -9.30 -23.73
CA PRO A 347 -6.87 -9.85 -23.00
C PRO A 347 -6.55 -10.02 -21.51
N PHE A 348 -7.49 -9.67 -20.63
CA PHE A 348 -7.28 -9.83 -19.18
C PHE A 348 -6.99 -11.29 -18.79
N THR A 349 -7.53 -12.23 -19.56
CA THR A 349 -7.33 -13.68 -19.41
C THR A 349 -5.86 -14.09 -19.57
N TYR A 350 -5.12 -13.38 -20.43
CA TYR A 350 -3.68 -13.51 -20.59
C TYR A 350 -2.93 -12.72 -19.51
N ALA A 351 -3.39 -11.51 -19.19
CA ALA A 351 -2.72 -10.64 -18.24
C ALA A 351 -2.73 -11.23 -16.81
N ALA A 352 -3.89 -11.66 -16.33
CA ALA A 352 -4.13 -12.12 -14.96
C ALA A 352 -3.10 -13.14 -14.41
N PRO A 353 -2.77 -14.26 -15.11
CA PRO A 353 -1.76 -15.20 -14.62
C PRO A 353 -0.33 -14.65 -14.62
N ASN A 354 -0.06 -13.60 -15.40
CA ASN A 354 1.28 -12.99 -15.54
C ASN A 354 1.49 -11.76 -14.64
N ILE A 355 0.45 -11.33 -13.93
CA ILE A 355 0.53 -10.20 -13.01
C ILE A 355 1.63 -10.44 -11.98
N GLN A 356 2.33 -9.37 -11.65
CA GLN A 356 3.37 -9.28 -10.66
C GLN A 356 2.90 -8.34 -9.56
N VAL A 357 2.74 -8.87 -8.36
CA VAL A 357 2.24 -8.18 -7.17
C VAL A 357 3.40 -7.45 -6.50
N ILE A 358 3.29 -6.13 -6.38
CA ILE A 358 4.28 -5.32 -5.67
C ILE A 358 3.79 -5.10 -4.24
N VAL A 359 4.61 -5.47 -3.25
CA VAL A 359 4.33 -5.36 -1.80
C VAL A 359 5.36 -4.46 -1.12
N TYR A 360 5.13 -3.15 -1.18
CA TYR A 360 6.04 -2.14 -0.67
C TYR A 360 6.20 -2.22 0.85
N ASP A 361 5.10 -2.32 1.58
CA ASP A 361 5.06 -2.25 3.04
C ASP A 361 5.73 -3.47 3.67
N CYS A 362 5.58 -4.64 3.01
CA CYS A 362 6.17 -5.87 3.50
C CYS A 362 7.70 -5.84 3.39
N CYS A 363 8.25 -5.08 2.44
CA CYS A 363 9.70 -4.86 2.35
C CYS A 363 10.21 -4.10 3.58
N ALA A 364 9.50 -3.03 3.99
CA ALA A 364 9.83 -2.28 5.20
C ALA A 364 9.68 -3.15 6.45
N ALA A 365 8.64 -4.00 6.52
CA ALA A 365 8.44 -4.93 7.62
C ALA A 365 9.59 -5.93 7.78
N VAL A 366 10.14 -6.46 6.68
CA VAL A 366 11.35 -7.30 6.70
C VAL A 366 12.52 -6.56 7.36
N GLY A 367 12.71 -5.27 7.04
CA GLY A 367 13.73 -4.42 7.68
C GLY A 367 13.48 -4.13 9.17
N ALA A 368 12.22 -4.19 9.61
CA ALA A 368 11.84 -3.98 11.00
C ALA A 368 12.07 -5.22 11.90
N VAL A 369 12.18 -6.43 11.33
CA VAL A 369 12.52 -7.68 12.07
C VAL A 369 13.97 -7.68 12.58
N GLY A 370 14.84 -6.85 12.00
CA GLY A 370 16.23 -6.68 12.43
C GLY A 370 17.26 -7.01 11.34
N ASP A 371 18.46 -6.45 11.48
CA ASP A 371 19.54 -6.63 10.51
C ASP A 371 20.10 -8.06 10.53
N ASP A 372 20.16 -8.66 11.71
CA ASP A 372 20.56 -10.05 11.91
C ASP A 372 19.56 -11.02 11.24
N PHE A 373 18.26 -10.72 11.27
CA PHE A 373 17.26 -11.45 10.48
C PHE A 373 17.53 -11.31 8.98
N MET A 374 17.70 -10.09 8.48
CA MET A 374 17.98 -9.87 7.05
C MET A 374 19.26 -10.58 6.59
N ARG A 375 20.32 -10.59 7.41
CA ARG A 375 21.57 -11.31 7.12
C ARG A 375 21.37 -12.82 7.16
N ALA A 376 20.70 -13.36 8.19
CA ALA A 376 20.42 -14.80 8.31
C ALA A 376 19.60 -15.33 7.14
N MET A 377 18.64 -14.55 6.64
CA MET A 377 17.85 -14.90 5.47
C MET A 377 18.60 -14.72 4.14
N GLY A 378 19.72 -13.97 4.14
CA GLY A 378 20.45 -13.60 2.93
C GLY A 378 19.81 -12.48 2.13
N VAL A 379 18.92 -11.70 2.75
CA VAL A 379 18.28 -10.51 2.16
C VAL A 379 19.30 -9.39 2.05
N MET A 380 20.10 -9.16 3.09
CA MET A 380 21.16 -8.14 3.08
C MET A 380 22.40 -8.68 2.35
N VAL A 381 23.01 -7.84 1.51
CA VAL A 381 24.30 -8.15 0.88
C VAL A 381 25.43 -8.17 1.93
N PRO A 382 26.58 -8.82 1.65
CA PRO A 382 27.79 -8.69 2.46
C PRO A 382 28.17 -7.23 2.74
N GLU A 383 28.78 -6.95 3.89
CA GLU A 383 29.05 -5.56 4.34
C GLU A 383 29.90 -4.75 3.35
N ASN A 384 30.85 -5.40 2.68
CA ASN A 384 31.68 -4.78 1.64
C ASN A 384 30.89 -4.39 0.38
N GLU A 385 29.71 -4.98 0.15
CA GLU A 385 28.81 -4.68 -0.96
C GLU A 385 27.70 -3.66 -0.59
N VAL A 386 27.49 -3.37 0.70
CA VAL A 386 26.51 -2.35 1.12
C VAL A 386 26.97 -0.97 0.63
N PRO A 387 26.15 -0.18 -0.09
CA PRO A 387 26.59 1.12 -0.61
C PRO A 387 27.12 2.06 0.47
N ALA A 388 28.11 2.89 0.12
CA ALA A 388 28.79 3.77 1.08
C ALA A 388 27.83 4.68 1.87
N TYR A 389 26.76 5.17 1.22
CA TYR A 389 25.74 6.00 1.86
C TYR A 389 24.91 5.26 2.93
N ASN A 390 24.89 3.92 2.92
CA ASN A 390 24.24 3.09 3.94
C ASN A 390 25.23 2.50 4.96
N ARG A 391 26.54 2.58 4.71
CA ARG A 391 27.59 2.20 5.67
C ARG A 391 27.95 3.33 6.64
N ALA A 392 27.48 4.54 6.38
CA ALA A 392 27.89 5.71 7.15
C ALA A 392 27.35 5.65 8.60
N ALA A 393 28.17 6.14 9.53
CA ALA A 393 27.92 6.08 10.98
C ALA A 393 26.73 6.94 11.46
N HIS A 394 26.03 7.63 10.56
CA HIS A 394 24.89 8.48 10.90
C HIS A 394 23.63 7.70 11.25
N GLY A 395 23.57 6.39 11.01
CA GLY A 395 22.45 5.55 11.46
C GLY A 395 21.16 5.70 10.64
N HIS A 396 21.24 6.30 9.44
CA HIS A 396 20.12 6.41 8.51
C HIS A 396 20.43 5.59 7.26
N ARG A 397 19.51 4.75 6.77
CA ARG A 397 19.72 3.96 5.56
C ARG A 397 18.56 4.13 4.59
N VAL A 398 18.84 3.93 3.30
CA VAL A 398 17.87 3.96 2.22
C VAL A 398 18.02 2.72 1.36
N PHE A 399 16.98 1.87 1.34
CA PHE A 399 16.91 0.68 0.52
C PHE A 399 16.14 0.98 -0.79
N GLY A 400 16.70 0.54 -1.93
CA GLY A 400 16.17 0.76 -3.27
C GLY A 400 16.41 2.15 -3.86
N LYS A 401 17.46 2.88 -3.45
CA LYS A 401 17.70 4.26 -3.91
C LYS A 401 17.72 4.42 -5.44
N ASP A 402 18.35 3.49 -6.15
CA ASP A 402 18.38 3.45 -7.62
C ASP A 402 18.14 2.02 -8.11
N ALA A 403 17.24 1.86 -9.07
CA ALA A 403 16.97 0.58 -9.73
C ALA A 403 18.15 0.07 -10.56
N LYS A 404 19.09 0.96 -10.93
CA LYS A 404 20.31 0.62 -11.67
C LYS A 404 21.47 0.21 -10.76
N GLU A 405 21.38 0.44 -9.45
CA GLU A 405 22.42 0.00 -8.52
C GLU A 405 22.36 -1.51 -8.32
N PRO A 406 23.47 -2.27 -8.51
CA PRO A 406 23.49 -3.74 -8.44
C PRO A 406 22.99 -4.32 -7.11
N ALA A 407 23.01 -3.54 -6.04
CA ALA A 407 22.64 -3.97 -4.69
C ALA A 407 21.36 -3.30 -4.16
N LEU A 408 20.66 -2.45 -4.91
CA LEU A 408 19.41 -1.80 -4.45
C LEU A 408 19.49 -1.21 -3.03
N GLY A 409 20.58 -0.51 -2.68
CA GLY A 409 20.79 -0.05 -1.30
C GLY A 409 21.26 -1.11 -0.30
N GLY A 410 21.78 -2.25 -0.77
CA GLY A 410 22.32 -3.33 0.06
C GLY A 410 21.37 -4.52 0.28
N VAL A 411 20.34 -4.70 -0.57
CA VAL A 411 19.39 -5.82 -0.48
C VAL A 411 19.28 -6.62 -1.78
N ARG A 412 19.03 -7.92 -1.65
CA ARG A 412 18.84 -8.87 -2.75
C ARG A 412 17.36 -9.05 -3.03
N GLY A 413 16.84 -8.35 -4.05
CA GLY A 413 15.42 -8.37 -4.44
C GLY A 413 14.80 -9.77 -4.56
N PRO A 414 15.40 -10.72 -5.31
CA PRO A 414 14.88 -12.08 -5.42
C PRO A 414 14.79 -12.84 -4.09
N VAL A 415 15.78 -12.66 -3.19
CA VAL A 415 15.76 -13.30 -1.87
C VAL A 415 14.72 -12.65 -0.96
N LEU A 416 14.58 -11.32 -1.02
CA LEU A 416 13.54 -10.58 -0.31
C LEU A 416 12.15 -11.08 -0.70
N ARG A 417 11.90 -11.31 -2.00
CA ARG A 417 10.66 -11.92 -2.51
C ARG A 417 10.38 -13.28 -1.88
N GLU A 418 11.35 -14.21 -1.93
CA GLU A 418 11.17 -15.56 -1.38
C GLU A 418 10.90 -15.54 0.13
N VAL A 419 11.59 -14.67 0.88
CA VAL A 419 11.37 -14.48 2.32
C VAL A 419 9.95 -13.98 2.61
N MET A 420 9.47 -12.98 1.87
CA MET A 420 8.10 -12.49 2.02
C MET A 420 7.09 -13.62 1.73
N GLN A 421 7.26 -14.38 0.65
CA GLN A 421 6.36 -15.49 0.30
C GLN A 421 6.31 -16.56 1.40
N ALA A 422 7.49 -16.98 1.89
CA ALA A 422 7.61 -18.04 2.90
C ALA A 422 6.83 -17.69 4.17
N PHE A 423 7.00 -16.47 4.68
CA PHE A 423 6.43 -16.08 5.96
C PHE A 423 5.00 -15.56 5.87
N ILE A 424 4.59 -14.93 4.75
CA ILE A 424 3.17 -14.62 4.51
C ILE A 424 2.36 -15.92 4.42
N MET A 425 2.81 -16.88 3.59
CA MET A 425 2.08 -18.13 3.43
C MET A 425 2.08 -18.97 4.72
N GLY A 426 3.20 -18.99 5.45
CA GLY A 426 3.27 -19.66 6.73
C GLY A 426 2.35 -19.05 7.80
N GLY A 427 2.22 -17.72 7.84
CA GLY A 427 1.29 -17.01 8.72
C GLY A 427 -0.17 -17.39 8.51
N LEU A 428 -0.60 -17.52 7.26
CA LEU A 428 -1.96 -17.99 6.96
C LEU A 428 -2.12 -19.49 7.23
N ARG A 429 -1.15 -20.33 6.84
CA ARG A 429 -1.19 -21.77 7.10
C ARG A 429 -1.29 -22.09 8.59
N SER A 430 -0.52 -21.39 9.42
CA SER A 430 -0.46 -21.63 10.87
C SER A 430 -1.75 -21.27 11.59
N THR A 431 -2.57 -20.38 11.00
CA THR A 431 -3.80 -19.84 11.60
C THR A 431 -5.08 -20.30 10.89
N TYR A 432 -4.97 -20.94 9.72
CA TYR A 432 -6.08 -21.30 8.85
C TYR A 432 -7.21 -22.08 9.57
N LYS A 433 -6.87 -23.13 10.33
CA LYS A 433 -7.86 -23.94 11.05
C LYS A 433 -8.70 -23.11 12.01
N LYS A 434 -8.06 -22.19 12.75
CA LYS A 434 -8.76 -21.26 13.65
C LYS A 434 -9.67 -20.32 12.87
N ALA A 435 -9.13 -19.70 11.81
CA ALA A 435 -9.89 -18.75 11.01
C ALA A 435 -11.12 -19.41 10.37
N GLN A 436 -11.00 -20.66 9.89
CA GLN A 436 -12.10 -21.45 9.33
C GLN A 436 -13.15 -21.84 10.38
N ALA A 437 -12.70 -22.15 11.61
CA ALA A 437 -13.60 -22.50 12.72
C ALA A 437 -14.32 -21.29 13.32
N THR A 438 -13.93 -20.06 12.97
CA THR A 438 -14.52 -18.84 13.54
C THR A 438 -15.94 -18.63 12.97
N PRO A 439 -17.00 -18.63 13.81
CA PRO A 439 -18.38 -18.50 13.33
C PRO A 439 -18.64 -17.17 12.59
N GLY A 440 -19.38 -17.23 11.48
CA GLY A 440 -19.74 -16.06 10.68
C GLY A 440 -18.72 -15.70 9.59
N PHE A 441 -17.59 -16.38 9.52
CA PHE A 441 -16.53 -16.13 8.52
C PHE A 441 -16.50 -17.17 7.39
N GLN A 442 -17.48 -18.08 7.34
CA GLN A 442 -17.65 -19.03 6.23
C GLN A 442 -18.05 -18.33 4.92
N LYS A 443 -18.68 -17.15 5.02
CA LYS A 443 -19.08 -16.33 3.87
C LYS A 443 -18.70 -14.87 4.14
N ILE A 444 -17.68 -14.40 3.43
CA ILE A 444 -17.29 -13.00 3.49
C ILE A 444 -18.27 -12.18 2.66
N GLN A 445 -18.74 -11.09 3.24
CA GLN A 445 -19.59 -10.12 2.59
C GLN A 445 -18.78 -8.83 2.42
N HIS A 446 -18.85 -8.29 1.21
CA HIS A 446 -18.26 -7.00 0.89
C HIS A 446 -19.39 -6.05 0.50
N ASP A 447 -19.30 -4.80 0.96
CA ASP A 447 -20.12 -3.74 0.38
C ASP A 447 -19.50 -3.41 -0.99
N THR A 448 -20.24 -3.64 -2.06
CA THR A 448 -19.84 -3.19 -3.39
C THR A 448 -20.29 -1.75 -3.58
N THR A 449 -19.46 -0.95 -4.27
CA THR A 449 -19.88 0.38 -4.71
C THR A 449 -21.11 0.24 -5.59
N SER A 450 -22.18 0.96 -5.25
CA SER A 450 -23.24 1.20 -6.21
C SER A 450 -22.69 2.11 -7.30
N TYR A 451 -22.64 1.63 -8.53
CA TYR A 451 -22.30 2.45 -9.69
C TYR A 451 -23.58 2.99 -10.34
N ARG A 452 -23.52 4.22 -10.87
CA ARG A 452 -24.69 4.89 -11.47
C ARG A 452 -25.18 4.22 -12.76
N PHE A 453 -24.31 3.50 -13.47
CA PHE A 453 -24.57 3.01 -14.82
C PHE A 453 -24.39 1.49 -14.93
N GLY A 454 -25.39 0.78 -15.46
CA GLY A 454 -25.22 -0.62 -15.83
C GLY A 454 -24.05 -0.83 -16.79
N VAL A 455 -23.41 -2.01 -16.75
CA VAL A 455 -22.20 -2.31 -17.55
C VAL A 455 -22.39 -2.01 -19.03
N ASP A 456 -23.52 -2.40 -19.61
CA ASP A 456 -23.75 -2.21 -21.05
C ASP A 456 -23.96 -0.73 -21.40
N ALA A 457 -24.68 0.03 -20.57
CA ALA A 457 -24.82 1.47 -20.74
C ALA A 457 -23.46 2.17 -20.59
N PHE A 458 -22.64 1.76 -19.63
CA PHE A 458 -21.29 2.30 -19.47
C PHE A 458 -20.42 2.00 -20.69
N LEU A 459 -20.38 0.76 -21.17
CA LEU A 459 -19.54 0.35 -22.29
C LEU A 459 -19.97 0.93 -23.63
N ASN A 460 -21.28 0.97 -23.90
CA ASN A 460 -21.80 1.33 -25.21
C ASN A 460 -22.08 2.84 -25.33
N ASP A 461 -22.52 3.49 -24.25
CA ASP A 461 -23.00 4.87 -24.32
C ASP A 461 -22.00 5.88 -23.71
N LEU A 462 -21.34 5.53 -22.60
CA LEU A 462 -20.46 6.46 -21.88
C LEU A 462 -18.99 6.34 -22.26
N LEU A 463 -18.45 5.12 -22.32
CA LEU A 463 -17.02 4.89 -22.54
C LEU A 463 -16.51 5.48 -23.86
N PRO A 464 -17.22 5.37 -25.01
CA PRO A 464 -16.77 5.99 -26.26
C PRO A 464 -16.69 7.52 -26.15
N LEU A 465 -17.64 8.14 -25.45
CA LEU A 465 -17.66 9.59 -25.21
C LEU A 465 -16.51 10.02 -24.29
N LEU A 466 -16.25 9.26 -23.21
CA LEU A 466 -15.14 9.52 -22.29
C LEU A 466 -13.78 9.38 -23.00
N LYS A 467 -13.63 8.38 -23.87
CA LYS A 467 -12.43 8.19 -24.70
C LYS A 467 -12.20 9.35 -25.65
N ALA A 468 -13.25 9.76 -26.38
CA ALA A 468 -13.18 10.89 -27.29
C ALA A 468 -12.84 12.19 -26.55
N GLU A 469 -13.48 12.46 -25.40
CA GLU A 469 -13.22 13.64 -24.59
C GLU A 469 -11.77 13.66 -24.09
N ALA A 470 -11.28 12.54 -23.58
CA ALA A 470 -9.90 12.41 -23.10
C ALA A 470 -8.87 12.62 -24.23
N ALA A 471 -9.14 12.12 -25.44
CA ALA A 471 -8.29 12.33 -26.60
C ALA A 471 -8.17 13.82 -26.97
N HIS A 472 -9.31 14.53 -27.03
CA HIS A 472 -9.31 15.97 -27.30
C HIS A 472 -8.59 16.78 -26.21
N LEU A 473 -8.79 16.44 -24.94
CA LEU A 473 -8.05 17.10 -23.84
C LEU A 473 -6.54 16.86 -23.94
N SER A 474 -6.12 15.64 -24.29
CA SER A 474 -4.71 15.30 -24.50
C SER A 474 -4.09 16.07 -25.66
N ASN A 475 -4.77 16.12 -26.82
CA ASN A 475 -4.34 16.91 -27.97
C ASN A 475 -4.21 18.39 -27.61
N ALA A 476 -5.20 18.95 -26.90
CA ALA A 476 -5.16 20.34 -26.46
C ALA A 476 -3.96 20.65 -25.56
N GLN A 477 -3.64 19.76 -24.63
CA GLN A 477 -2.46 19.88 -23.77
C GLN A 477 -1.17 19.82 -24.59
N GLN A 478 -1.07 18.89 -25.53
CA GLN A 478 0.09 18.74 -26.40
C GLN A 478 0.29 19.99 -27.28
N TYR A 479 -0.76 20.49 -27.92
CA TYR A 479 -0.70 21.73 -28.70
C TYR A 479 -0.32 22.96 -27.85
N THR A 480 -0.79 23.03 -26.60
CA THR A 480 -0.39 24.11 -25.68
C THR A 480 1.12 24.04 -25.38
N LYS A 481 1.65 22.84 -25.13
CA LYS A 481 3.08 22.64 -24.89
C LYS A 481 3.92 22.98 -26.12
N ASP A 482 3.48 22.55 -27.29
CA ASP A 482 4.16 22.83 -28.56
C ASP A 482 4.11 24.32 -28.89
N ALA A 483 3.01 25.01 -28.53
CA ALA A 483 2.89 26.46 -28.69
C ALA A 483 3.91 27.21 -27.81
N SER A 484 4.04 26.83 -26.53
CA SER A 484 5.06 27.42 -25.64
C SER A 484 6.47 27.22 -26.19
N LYS A 485 6.78 26.02 -26.70
CA LYS A 485 8.07 25.74 -27.33
C LYS A 485 8.30 26.59 -28.59
N ALA A 486 7.30 26.72 -29.46
CA ALA A 486 7.38 27.54 -30.66
C ALA A 486 7.60 29.03 -30.32
N GLU A 487 6.96 29.52 -29.25
CA GLU A 487 7.14 30.88 -28.75
C GLU A 487 8.56 31.12 -28.22
N GLU A 488 9.12 30.18 -27.45
CA GLU A 488 10.53 30.20 -27.00
C GLU A 488 11.51 30.22 -28.18
N GLU A 489 11.17 29.58 -29.29
CA GLU A 489 11.94 29.57 -30.54
C GLU A 489 11.72 30.81 -31.43
N GLY A 490 10.93 31.80 -30.99
CA GLY A 490 10.62 33.01 -31.76
C GLY A 490 9.62 32.81 -32.91
N LYS A 491 9.01 31.63 -33.03
CA LYS A 491 8.04 31.26 -34.08
C LYS A 491 6.62 31.65 -33.70
N LYS A 492 6.37 32.96 -33.60
CA LYS A 492 5.09 33.51 -33.11
C LYS A 492 3.86 33.03 -33.89
N ALA A 493 3.97 32.93 -35.22
CA ALA A 493 2.86 32.47 -36.07
C ALA A 493 2.49 31.00 -35.79
N ASP A 494 3.50 30.14 -35.58
CA ASP A 494 3.29 28.74 -35.23
C ASP A 494 2.67 28.59 -33.85
N ALA A 495 3.17 29.35 -32.85
CA ALA A 495 2.60 29.38 -31.52
C ALA A 495 1.11 29.78 -31.55
N GLN A 496 0.76 30.84 -32.29
CA GLN A 496 -0.63 31.27 -32.45
C GLN A 496 -1.51 30.21 -33.11
N ARG A 497 -1.00 29.56 -34.16
CA ARG A 497 -1.71 28.46 -34.84
C ARG A 497 -1.97 27.28 -33.90
N LEU A 498 -0.96 26.87 -33.13
CA LEU A 498 -1.06 25.78 -32.16
C LEU A 498 -2.04 26.12 -31.02
N LEU A 499 -2.05 27.36 -30.54
CA LEU A 499 -3.05 27.83 -29.58
C LEU A 499 -4.48 27.77 -30.15
N GLY A 500 -4.66 28.11 -31.44
CA GLY A 500 -5.94 27.96 -32.13
C GLY A 500 -6.40 26.50 -32.21
N LEU A 501 -5.50 25.56 -32.50
CA LEU A 501 -5.79 24.12 -32.47
C LEU A 501 -6.13 23.66 -31.05
N ALA A 502 -5.37 24.08 -30.03
CA ALA A 502 -5.67 23.77 -28.64
C ALA A 502 -7.06 24.27 -28.21
N ALA A 503 -7.47 25.45 -28.65
CA ALA A 503 -8.79 26.00 -28.38
C ALA A 503 -9.91 25.20 -29.06
N LYS A 504 -9.69 24.76 -30.30
CA LYS A 504 -10.62 23.88 -31.02
C LYS A 504 -10.81 22.55 -30.28
N GLU A 505 -9.73 21.89 -29.91
CA GLU A 505 -9.78 20.61 -29.17
C GLU A 505 -10.49 20.78 -27.80
N LYS A 506 -10.25 21.89 -27.07
CA LYS A 506 -10.97 22.20 -25.83
C LYS A 506 -12.47 22.38 -26.05
N LYS A 507 -12.88 22.97 -27.17
CA LYS A 507 -14.30 23.13 -27.53
C LYS A 507 -14.97 21.78 -27.79
N GLU A 508 -14.34 20.91 -28.59
CA GLU A 508 -14.84 19.55 -28.86
C GLU A 508 -14.98 18.74 -27.55
N ALA A 509 -13.98 18.81 -26.66
CA ALA A 509 -14.05 18.19 -25.34
C ALA A 509 -15.24 18.72 -24.51
N ALA A 510 -15.49 20.03 -24.53
CA ALA A 510 -16.62 20.63 -23.83
C ALA A 510 -17.98 20.15 -24.38
N GLU A 511 -18.11 20.01 -25.70
CA GLU A 511 -19.32 19.48 -26.33
C GLU A 511 -19.56 18.00 -25.97
N LEU A 512 -18.51 17.18 -25.94
CA LEU A 512 -18.58 15.79 -25.48
C LEU A 512 -18.96 15.71 -23.99
N CYS A 513 -18.43 16.60 -23.15
CA CYS A 513 -18.82 16.71 -21.75
C CYS A 513 -20.33 17.03 -21.61
N GLN A 514 -20.88 17.92 -22.44
CA GLN A 514 -22.33 18.18 -22.47
C GLN A 514 -23.13 16.95 -22.91
N LYS A 515 -22.63 16.16 -23.88
CA LYS A 515 -23.26 14.89 -24.29
C LYS A 515 -23.25 13.87 -23.14
N LEU A 516 -22.13 13.73 -22.43
CA LEU A 516 -22.01 12.85 -21.26
C LEU A 516 -23.05 13.19 -20.19
N LEU A 517 -23.26 14.48 -19.91
CA LEU A 517 -24.27 14.94 -18.96
C LEU A 517 -25.69 14.51 -19.38
N ARG A 518 -26.02 14.59 -20.68
CA ARG A 518 -27.34 14.20 -21.22
C ARG A 518 -27.58 12.69 -21.19
N VAL A 519 -26.57 11.89 -21.55
CA VAL A 519 -26.67 10.42 -21.60
C VAL A 519 -26.89 9.84 -20.20
N SER A 520 -26.42 10.51 -19.15
CA SER A 520 -26.48 9.94 -17.81
C SER A 520 -27.90 9.68 -17.27
N LYS A 521 -28.97 10.30 -17.82
CA LYS A 521 -30.42 10.11 -17.52
C LYS A 521 -30.85 10.16 -16.04
N THR A 522 -29.94 10.08 -15.08
CA THR A 522 -30.18 10.28 -13.65
C THR A 522 -30.15 11.76 -13.35
N ASP A 523 -31.12 12.20 -12.55
CA ASP A 523 -31.19 13.54 -11.97
C ASP A 523 -29.83 13.91 -11.35
N MET A 524 -28.95 14.67 -12.04
CA MET A 524 -27.80 15.37 -11.45
C MET A 524 -26.89 16.12 -12.44
N LYS A 525 -26.50 17.32 -12.02
CA LYS A 525 -25.62 18.32 -12.66
C LYS A 525 -24.14 17.91 -12.84
N ASN A 526 -23.80 16.62 -12.68
CA ASN A 526 -22.41 16.20 -12.47
C ASN A 526 -21.93 15.15 -13.50
N ARG A 527 -20.79 15.46 -14.14
CA ARG A 527 -20.04 14.59 -15.06
C ARG A 527 -19.78 13.20 -14.43
N PRO A 528 -19.80 12.10 -15.21
CA PRO A 528 -19.30 10.81 -14.74
C PRO A 528 -17.88 10.92 -14.18
N THR A 529 -17.67 10.39 -12.99
CA THR A 529 -16.36 10.28 -12.36
C THR A 529 -15.86 8.84 -12.48
N ARG A 530 -14.64 8.59 -11.99
CA ARG A 530 -14.07 7.24 -11.96
C ARG A 530 -14.79 6.29 -11.02
N ASP A 531 -15.49 6.84 -10.03
CA ASP A 531 -16.28 6.05 -9.07
C ASP A 531 -17.52 5.43 -9.74
N ASP A 532 -17.89 5.92 -10.93
CA ASP A 532 -19.01 5.39 -11.71
C ASP A 532 -18.63 4.20 -12.60
N ILE A 533 -17.33 3.87 -12.70
CA ILE A 533 -16.87 2.76 -13.53
C ILE A 533 -17.26 1.45 -12.83
N PRO A 534 -18.06 0.57 -13.46
CA PRO A 534 -18.55 -0.66 -12.83
C PRO A 534 -17.48 -1.76 -12.85
N TYR A 535 -16.30 -1.52 -12.26
CA TYR A 535 -15.13 -2.42 -12.32
C TYR A 535 -15.46 -3.87 -11.96
N GLU A 536 -16.26 -4.08 -10.91
CA GLU A 536 -16.65 -5.42 -10.48
C GLU A 536 -17.43 -6.16 -11.57
N ALA A 537 -18.41 -5.51 -12.17
CA ALA A 537 -19.25 -6.14 -13.18
C ALA A 537 -18.52 -6.26 -14.53
N LEU A 538 -17.60 -5.34 -14.84
CA LEU A 538 -16.66 -5.47 -15.95
C LEU A 538 -15.72 -6.66 -15.78
N TYR A 539 -15.18 -6.84 -14.56
CA TYR A 539 -14.37 -8.00 -14.20
C TYR A 539 -15.17 -9.30 -14.35
N GLN A 540 -16.38 -9.37 -13.79
CA GLN A 540 -17.24 -10.55 -13.91
C GLN A 540 -17.55 -10.88 -15.39
N LYS A 541 -17.85 -9.87 -16.22
CA LYS A 541 -18.04 -10.05 -17.67
C LYS A 541 -16.77 -10.57 -18.36
N ALA A 542 -15.60 -10.05 -17.97
CA ALA A 542 -14.31 -10.51 -18.48
C ALA A 542 -13.97 -11.96 -18.04
N MET A 543 -14.43 -12.39 -16.86
CA MET A 543 -14.24 -13.77 -16.39
C MET A 543 -15.24 -14.75 -16.99
N GLN A 544 -16.49 -14.34 -17.24
CA GLN A 544 -17.50 -15.19 -17.88
C GLN A 544 -17.12 -15.57 -19.31
N SER A 545 -16.47 -14.68 -20.06
CA SER A 545 -15.96 -14.99 -21.40
C SER A 545 -14.86 -16.07 -21.39
N ILE A 546 -14.12 -16.23 -20.28
CA ILE A 546 -13.16 -17.33 -20.09
C ILE A 546 -13.88 -18.67 -19.97
N GLY A 547 -14.95 -18.72 -19.18
CA GLY A 547 -15.69 -19.96 -18.93
C GLY A 547 -16.44 -20.48 -20.15
N GLN A 548 -16.86 -19.59 -21.05
CA GLN A 548 -17.56 -19.92 -22.30
C GLN A 548 -16.62 -20.22 -23.48
N GLY A 549 -15.39 -19.71 -23.45
CA GLY A 549 -14.36 -20.10 -24.40
C GLY A 549 -13.95 -21.55 -24.13
N LYS A 550 -14.33 -22.49 -25.03
CA LYS A 550 -13.75 -23.85 -25.05
C LYS A 550 -12.24 -23.69 -24.79
N ARG A 551 -11.74 -24.27 -23.68
CA ARG A 551 -10.30 -24.34 -23.43
C ARG A 551 -9.65 -24.74 -24.76
N PRO A 552 -8.69 -23.97 -25.31
CA PRO A 552 -8.00 -24.40 -26.51
C PRO A 552 -7.53 -25.82 -26.23
N ALA A 553 -8.00 -26.78 -27.03
CA ALA A 553 -7.68 -28.19 -26.84
C ALA A 553 -6.17 -28.25 -26.71
N GLY A 554 -5.70 -28.60 -25.52
CA GLY A 554 -4.29 -28.51 -25.18
C GLY A 554 -3.50 -29.24 -26.24
N GLY A 555 -2.69 -28.49 -26.99
CA GLY A 555 -1.66 -29.08 -27.82
C GLY A 555 -0.83 -29.95 -26.89
N ALA A 556 -0.92 -31.25 -27.09
CA ALA A 556 -0.07 -32.22 -26.43
C ALA A 556 1.38 -31.92 -26.84
N GLY A 557 2.04 -31.05 -26.06
CA GLY A 557 3.48 -30.94 -26.06
C GLY A 557 4.01 -32.25 -25.49
N GLY A 558 4.54 -33.09 -26.36
CA GLY A 558 5.22 -34.33 -26.01
C GLY A 558 6.32 -34.06 -24.97
N LYS A 559 6.42 -34.98 -24.02
CA LYS A 559 7.55 -35.09 -23.10
C LYS A 559 8.83 -35.42 -23.84
#